data_AF-A0A2V6UMY8-F1
#
_entry.id   AF-A0A2V6UMY8-F1
#
_cell.length_a   1.000
_cell.length_b   1.000
_cell.length_c   1.000
_cell.angle_alpha   90.00
_cell.angle_beta   90.00
_cell.angle_gamma   90.00
#
_symmetry.space_group_name_H-M   'P 1'
#
loop_
_entity.id
_entity.type
_entity.pdbx_description
1 polymer ?
#
loop_
_entity_poly.entity_id
_entity_poly.type
_entity_poly.pdbx_seq_one_letter_code
_entity_poly.pdbx_strand_id
1 'polypeptide(L)'
;MSDVAMNEYLVVVPASDLVLFEYLEQRFKGDPATSVLVDRRKTPRPAPAGSRRAAVLGHGVTVVRLGESPASIPIAPSRPDDRRQMMNDVPVDFEDRQRVDRWLEESQYLLGRLIPGYLDDRDRLKTRLAASEEDCQRMRHEVEGLRREVAGLVAELQHHRNEQAATAETFAAVLGQLSDLQKPLTEVHRRLQATHAPALNGAHAHV
;
A
#
# COMPACT_ATOMS: atom_id res chain seq x y z
N MET A 1 4.78 -31.80 37.30
CA MET A 1 4.72 -30.70 38.29
C MET A 1 5.14 -29.45 37.56
N SER A 2 4.24 -28.48 37.49
CA SER A 2 4.23 -27.36 36.56
C SER A 2 5.30 -26.32 36.92
N ASP A 3 6.18 -26.02 35.97
CA ASP A 3 7.13 -24.93 36.07
C ASP A 3 6.38 -23.62 35.80
N VAL A 4 6.03 -22.90 36.87
CA VAL A 4 5.32 -21.62 36.78
C VAL A 4 6.36 -20.57 36.42
N ALA A 5 6.54 -20.33 35.11
CA ALA A 5 7.32 -19.21 34.63
C ALA A 5 6.75 -17.92 35.24
N MET A 6 7.52 -17.28 36.13
CA MET A 6 7.22 -15.97 36.67
C MET A 6 7.44 -14.93 35.57
N ASN A 7 6.40 -14.65 34.79
CA ASN A 7 6.42 -13.53 33.85
C ASN A 7 6.47 -12.24 34.68
N GLU A 8 7.55 -11.46 34.58
CA GLU A 8 7.67 -10.15 35.22
C GLU A 8 6.96 -9.06 34.41
N TYR A 9 6.85 -9.23 33.09
CA TYR A 9 6.21 -8.28 32.18
C TYR A 9 5.26 -8.98 31.21
N LEU A 10 4.08 -8.37 31.01
CA LEU A 10 3.07 -8.80 30.06
C LEU A 10 2.80 -7.68 29.05
N VAL A 11 3.08 -7.93 27.79
CA VAL A 11 2.84 -6.99 26.67
C VAL A 11 1.57 -7.41 25.94
N VAL A 12 0.56 -6.54 25.95
CA VAL A 12 -0.73 -6.77 25.31
C VAL A 12 -0.82 -5.93 24.04
N VAL A 13 -0.93 -6.59 22.89
CA VAL A 13 -0.98 -5.97 21.55
C VAL A 13 -2.41 -6.01 21.02
N PRO A 14 -2.94 -4.95 20.40
CA PRO A 14 -4.30 -4.97 19.86
C PRO A 14 -4.43 -5.94 18.67
N ALA A 15 -5.55 -6.66 18.58
CA ALA A 15 -5.82 -7.61 17.49
C ALA A 15 -5.89 -6.98 16.09
N SER A 16 -5.98 -5.65 15.99
CA SER A 16 -5.94 -4.91 14.72
C SER A 16 -4.55 -4.87 14.09
N ASP A 17 -3.49 -5.16 14.86
CA ASP A 17 -2.10 -5.08 14.38
C ASP A 17 -1.34 -6.39 14.66
N LEU A 18 -1.65 -7.39 13.82
CA LEU A 18 -1.04 -8.72 13.89
C LEU A 18 0.45 -8.70 13.48
N VAL A 19 0.85 -7.74 12.64
CA VAL A 19 2.25 -7.58 12.22
C VAL A 19 3.11 -7.15 13.41
N LEU A 20 2.59 -6.24 14.23
CA LEU A 20 3.25 -5.84 15.47
C LEU A 20 3.33 -6.98 16.48
N PHE A 21 2.31 -7.84 16.55
CA PHE A 21 2.34 -9.04 17.40
C PHE A 21 3.45 -10.01 16.96
N GLU A 22 3.52 -10.35 15.67
CA GLU A 22 4.55 -11.27 15.17
C GLU A 22 5.97 -10.74 15.38
N TYR A 23 6.16 -9.43 15.18
CA TYR A 23 7.45 -8.78 15.44
C TYR A 23 7.86 -8.86 16.93
N LEU A 24 6.93 -8.57 17.85
CA LEU A 24 7.20 -8.58 19.28
C LEU A 24 7.37 -10.01 19.82
N GLU A 25 6.56 -10.95 19.34
CA GLU A 25 6.71 -12.37 19.69
C GLU A 25 8.08 -12.90 19.24
N GLN A 26 8.52 -12.56 18.02
CA GLN A 26 9.83 -12.96 17.52
C GLN A 26 10.97 -12.28 18.29
N ARG A 27 10.79 -11.02 18.72
CA ARG A 27 11.77 -10.26 19.50
C ARG A 27 11.96 -10.80 20.93
N PHE A 28 10.88 -11.27 21.57
CA PHE A 28 10.90 -11.75 22.96
C PHE A 28 10.92 -13.28 23.09
N LYS A 29 11.08 -14.02 21.99
CA LYS A 29 11.09 -15.50 21.94
C LYS A 29 12.12 -16.19 22.84
N GLY A 30 13.11 -15.46 23.37
CA GLY A 30 14.16 -15.97 24.26
C GLY A 30 14.14 -15.39 25.68
N ASP A 31 13.17 -14.52 26.00
CA ASP A 31 13.09 -13.89 27.32
C ASP A 31 11.96 -14.54 28.16
N PRO A 32 12.29 -15.33 29.19
CA PRO A 32 11.28 -15.99 30.03
C PRO A 32 10.52 -14.99 30.93
N ALA A 33 11.00 -13.75 31.07
CA ALA A 33 10.37 -12.73 31.90
C ALA A 33 9.25 -11.97 31.18
N THR A 34 9.15 -12.07 29.84
CA THR A 34 8.26 -11.25 29.02
C THR A 34 7.30 -12.13 28.21
N SER A 35 5.99 -11.98 28.45
CA SER A 35 4.96 -12.66 27.66
C SER A 35 4.20 -11.66 26.78
N VAL A 36 4.05 -11.97 25.49
CA VAL A 36 3.31 -11.14 24.52
C VAL A 36 1.97 -11.79 24.22
N LEU A 37 0.87 -11.07 24.40
CA LEU A 37 -0.49 -11.56 24.15
C LEU A 37 -1.25 -10.61 23.21
N VAL A 38 -2.11 -11.19 22.36
CA VAL A 38 -3.05 -10.42 21.55
C VAL A 38 -4.34 -10.16 22.32
N ASP A 39 -4.75 -8.90 22.42
CA ASP A 39 -6.05 -8.53 23.00
C ASP A 39 -7.20 -8.89 22.05
N ARG A 40 -7.87 -10.01 22.34
CA ARG A 40 -9.03 -10.51 21.58
C ARG A 40 -10.37 -9.94 22.07
N ARG A 41 -10.39 -8.95 22.95
CA ARG A 41 -11.63 -8.43 23.54
C ARG A 41 -12.30 -7.44 22.58
N LYS A 42 -13.58 -7.66 22.29
CA LYS A 42 -14.41 -6.81 21.39
C LYS A 42 -14.84 -5.47 22.00
N THR A 43 -14.57 -5.22 23.29
CA THR A 43 -14.96 -3.99 23.98
C THR A 43 -13.82 -3.50 24.87
N PRO A 44 -13.37 -2.25 24.74
CA PRO A 44 -12.32 -1.70 25.59
C PRO A 44 -12.85 -1.57 27.01
N ARG A 45 -12.28 -2.33 27.95
CA ARG A 45 -12.53 -2.08 29.38
C ARG A 45 -11.76 -0.79 29.73
N PRO A 46 -12.40 0.25 30.28
CA PRO A 46 -11.64 1.36 30.83
C PRO A 46 -10.70 0.80 31.89
N ALA A 47 -9.39 1.05 31.73
CA ALA A 47 -8.40 0.64 32.70
C ALA A 47 -8.85 1.08 34.09
N PRO A 48 -8.76 0.23 35.14
CA PRO A 48 -9.15 0.64 36.47
C PRO A 48 -8.30 1.86 36.86
N ALA A 49 -8.94 3.02 36.94
CA ALA A 49 -8.33 4.26 37.38
C ALA A 49 -7.69 4.00 38.75
N GLY A 50 -6.36 3.97 38.77
CA GLY A 50 -5.58 3.68 39.98
C GLY A 50 -4.59 2.52 39.89
N SER A 51 -4.56 1.72 38.81
CA SER A 51 -3.51 0.72 38.66
C SER A 51 -2.25 1.33 38.05
N ARG A 52 -1.29 1.75 38.89
CA ARG A 52 0.09 2.17 38.51
C ARG A 52 0.91 1.09 37.78
N ARG A 53 0.31 -0.03 37.40
CA ARG A 53 0.98 -1.24 36.88
C ARG A 53 0.90 -1.40 35.37
N ALA A 54 0.12 -0.57 34.67
CA ALA A 54 -0.10 -0.68 33.23
C ALA A 54 0.27 0.63 32.52
N ALA A 55 1.23 0.57 31.59
CA ALA A 55 1.57 1.68 30.70
C ALA A 55 0.98 1.42 29.32
N VAL A 56 0.17 2.36 28.82
CA VAL A 56 -0.35 2.32 27.45
C VAL A 56 0.64 3.06 26.56
N LEU A 57 1.30 2.33 25.66
CA LEU A 57 2.19 2.86 24.65
C LEU A 57 1.42 3.20 23.37
N GLY A 58 2.03 4.00 22.49
CA GLY A 58 1.47 4.30 21.18
C GLY A 58 1.09 3.03 20.41
N HIS A 59 0.08 3.13 19.54
CA HIS A 59 -0.55 2.00 18.81
C HIS A 59 -1.44 1.09 19.67
N GLY A 60 -1.77 1.47 20.91
CA GLY A 60 -2.72 0.71 21.76
C GLY A 60 -2.12 -0.50 22.47
N VAL A 61 -0.78 -0.61 22.48
CA VAL A 61 -0.06 -1.66 23.20
C VAL A 61 -0.04 -1.34 24.69
N THR A 62 -0.39 -2.29 25.55
CA THR A 62 -0.39 -2.12 27.01
C THR A 62 0.65 -3.04 27.65
N VAL A 63 1.60 -2.49 28.41
CA VAL A 63 2.62 -3.27 29.14
C VAL A 63 2.25 -3.31 30.62
N VAL A 64 2.18 -4.50 31.20
CA VAL A 64 1.80 -4.76 32.59
C VAL A 64 2.95 -5.44 33.33
N ARG A 65 3.42 -4.85 34.44
CA ARG A 65 4.42 -5.50 35.32
C ARG A 65 3.73 -6.41 36.33
N LEU A 66 4.08 -7.68 36.34
CA LEU A 66 3.57 -8.73 37.22
C LEU A 66 4.66 -9.07 38.26
N GLY A 67 4.67 -8.40 39.42
CA GLY A 67 5.68 -8.74 40.43
C GLY A 67 5.67 -7.97 41.75
N GLU A 68 5.13 -6.76 41.84
CA GLU A 68 5.15 -6.02 43.11
C GLU A 68 3.83 -6.13 43.86
N SER A 69 3.84 -6.94 44.93
CA SER A 69 2.86 -6.87 46.03
C SER A 69 2.78 -5.42 46.52
N PRO A 70 1.58 -4.80 46.60
CA PRO A 70 1.49 -3.44 47.09
C PRO A 70 1.77 -3.46 48.59
N ALA A 71 2.85 -2.82 49.03
CA ALA A 71 2.98 -2.38 50.41
C ALA A 71 1.70 -1.61 50.75
N SER A 72 0.95 -2.13 51.71
CA SER A 72 -0.30 -1.56 52.20
C SER A 72 -0.11 -0.09 52.53
N ILE A 73 -0.77 0.79 51.77
CA ILE A 73 -1.03 2.15 52.21
C ILE A 73 -1.89 2.01 53.48
N PRO A 74 -1.46 2.49 54.66
CA PRO A 74 -2.36 2.54 55.80
C PRO A 74 -3.42 3.60 55.48
N ILE A 75 -4.60 3.14 55.07
CA ILE A 75 -5.80 3.95 55.04
C ILE A 75 -6.03 4.38 56.49
N ALA A 76 -5.86 5.68 56.75
CA ALA A 76 -6.12 6.28 58.05
C ALA A 76 -7.57 6.01 58.48
N PRO A 77 -7.81 5.49 59.70
CA PRO A 77 -9.12 5.63 60.32
C PRO A 77 -9.18 7.00 61.00
N SER A 78 -10.09 7.84 60.53
CA SER A 78 -10.49 9.08 61.19
C SER A 78 -10.87 8.82 62.65
N ARG A 79 -10.12 9.40 63.58
CA ARG A 79 -10.60 9.69 64.94
C ARG A 79 -9.82 10.89 65.50
N PRO A 80 -10.49 11.94 65.99
CA PRO A 80 -9.82 13.00 66.71
C PRO A 80 -9.61 12.52 68.15
N ASP A 81 -8.38 12.48 68.62
CA ASP A 81 -8.00 13.06 69.91
C ASP A 81 -6.53 12.78 70.25
N ASP A 82 -5.94 13.81 70.84
CA ASP A 82 -4.69 13.81 71.62
C ASP A 82 -3.41 13.35 70.95
N ARG A 83 -2.76 14.29 70.25
CA ARG A 83 -1.30 14.39 70.30
C ARG A 83 -0.80 15.81 70.05
N ARG A 84 -0.91 16.65 71.07
CA ARG A 84 0.10 17.68 71.34
C ARG A 84 1.40 16.96 71.72
N GLN A 85 2.09 16.35 70.77
CA GLN A 85 3.48 15.95 70.97
C GLN A 85 4.17 15.68 69.64
N MET A 86 5.27 16.41 69.46
CA MET A 86 6.34 16.16 68.50
C MET A 86 6.10 16.70 67.09
N MET A 87 6.25 18.03 66.98
CA MET A 87 7.00 18.64 65.90
C MET A 87 8.43 18.07 65.91
N ASN A 88 8.57 16.83 65.45
CA ASN A 88 9.85 16.29 65.05
C ASN A 88 9.90 16.49 63.54
N ASP A 89 10.85 17.31 63.10
CA ASP A 89 11.39 17.27 61.74
C ASP A 89 11.58 15.80 61.34
N VAL A 90 10.65 15.26 60.56
CA VAL A 90 10.93 14.07 59.77
C VAL A 90 11.86 14.58 58.68
N PRO A 91 13.12 14.12 58.60
CA PRO A 91 13.96 14.43 57.48
C PRO A 91 13.20 13.92 56.26
N VAL A 92 12.73 14.82 55.38
CA VAL A 92 12.26 14.40 54.06
C VAL A 92 13.44 13.65 53.47
N ASP A 93 13.30 12.32 53.38
CA ASP A 93 14.40 11.42 53.08
C ASP A 93 15.11 11.94 51.83
N PHE A 94 16.42 12.14 51.93
CA PHE A 94 17.23 12.71 50.86
C PHE A 94 17.04 11.94 49.54
N GLU A 95 16.71 10.66 49.64
CA GLU A 95 16.34 9.75 48.54
C GLU A 95 15.04 10.13 47.82
N ASP A 96 14.01 10.57 48.56
CA ASP A 96 12.74 10.99 47.97
C ASP A 96 12.91 12.26 47.13
N ARG A 97 13.76 13.19 47.58
CA ARG A 97 14.10 14.41 46.82
C ARG A 97 14.86 14.07 45.54
N GLN A 98 15.89 13.22 45.63
CA GLN A 98 16.63 12.77 44.44
C GLN A 98 15.75 12.03 43.43
N ARG A 99 14.77 11.25 43.90
CA ARG A 99 13.81 10.57 43.03
C ARG A 99 12.92 11.56 42.29
N VAL A 100 12.45 12.61 42.97
CA VAL A 100 11.65 13.68 42.36
C VAL A 100 12.48 14.48 41.36
N ASP A 101 13.73 14.81 41.69
CA ASP A 101 14.62 15.56 40.80
C ASP A 101 14.90 14.77 39.50
N ARG A 102 15.20 13.47 39.62
CA ARG A 102 15.37 12.58 38.45
C ARG A 102 14.11 12.49 37.61
N TRP A 103 12.94 12.40 38.25
CA TRP A 103 11.67 12.35 37.53
C TRP A 103 11.37 13.68 36.81
N LEU A 104 11.73 14.81 37.40
CA LEU A 104 11.61 16.13 36.77
C LEU A 104 12.56 16.28 35.58
N GLU A 105 13.81 15.85 35.71
CA GLU A 105 14.78 15.84 34.61
C GLU A 105 14.31 14.97 33.44
N GLU A 106 13.83 13.76 33.73
CA GLU A 106 13.26 12.87 32.72
C GLU A 106 12.02 13.50 32.06
N SER A 107 11.11 14.08 32.84
CA SER A 107 9.92 14.75 32.32
C SER A 107 10.29 15.94 31.44
N GLN A 108 11.30 16.72 31.83
CA GLN A 108 11.78 17.86 31.06
C GLN A 108 12.44 17.40 29.75
N TYR A 109 13.20 16.30 29.76
CA TYR A 109 13.78 15.72 28.55
C TYR A 109 12.69 15.22 27.58
N LEU A 110 11.70 14.50 28.10
CA LEU A 110 10.60 13.96 27.30
C LEU A 110 9.78 15.09 26.66
N LEU A 111 9.36 16.06 27.46
CA LEU A 111 8.53 17.18 27.00
C LEU A 111 9.30 18.18 26.14
N GLY A 112 10.57 18.43 26.47
CA GLY A 112 11.37 19.45 25.82
C GLY A 112 12.07 19.00 24.54
N ARG A 113 12.35 17.70 24.39
CA ARG A 113 13.16 17.19 23.27
C ARG A 113 12.53 16.00 22.56
N LEU A 114 12.14 14.97 23.30
CA LEU A 114 11.75 13.71 22.68
C LEU A 114 10.38 13.82 21.98
N ILE A 115 9.35 14.29 22.71
CA ILE A 115 7.99 14.41 22.18
C ILE A 115 7.94 15.41 21.00
N PRO A 116 8.51 16.62 21.10
CA PRO A 116 8.56 17.53 19.96
C PRO A 116 9.25 16.92 18.73
N GLY A 117 10.41 16.27 18.91
CA GLY A 117 11.12 15.62 17.80
C GLY A 117 10.29 14.55 17.09
N TYR A 118 9.55 13.73 17.84
CA TYR A 118 8.64 12.74 17.24
C TYR A 118 7.46 13.37 16.50
N LEU A 119 6.96 14.52 16.96
CA LEU A 119 5.91 15.25 16.25
C LEU A 119 6.42 15.84 14.93
N ASP A 120 7.61 16.43 14.96
CA ASP A 120 8.28 16.97 13.76
C ASP A 120 8.56 15.87 12.74
N ASP A 121 9.10 14.72 13.19
CA ASP A 121 9.36 13.58 12.32
C ASP A 121 8.06 13.01 11.73
N ARG A 122 6.99 12.90 12.53
CA ARG A 122 5.68 12.47 12.05
C ARG A 122 5.16 13.42 10.98
N ASP A 123 5.26 14.73 11.18
CA ASP A 123 4.74 15.72 10.24
C ASP A 123 5.58 15.78 8.96
N ARG A 124 6.90 15.56 9.06
CA ARG A 124 7.78 15.34 7.91
C ARG A 124 7.41 14.08 7.14
N LEU A 125 7.12 12.97 7.83
CA LEU A 125 6.69 11.73 7.18
C LEU A 125 5.33 11.88 6.50
N LYS A 126 4.37 12.57 7.12
CA LYS A 126 3.07 12.89 6.50
C LYS A 126 3.25 13.70 5.22
N THR A 127 4.09 14.73 5.26
CA THR A 127 4.38 15.56 4.07
C THR A 127 5.00 14.72 2.94
N ARG A 128 5.96 13.85 3.27
CA ARG A 128 6.59 12.95 2.29
C ARG A 128 5.60 11.94 1.71
N LEU A 129 4.71 11.39 2.54
CA LEU A 129 3.67 10.48 2.09
C LEU A 129 2.72 11.18 1.13
N ALA A 130 2.20 12.36 1.49
CA ALA A 130 1.31 13.13 0.64
C ALA A 130 1.95 13.46 -0.73
N ALA A 131 3.22 13.88 -0.74
CA ALA A 131 3.95 14.12 -1.99
C ALA A 131 4.08 12.84 -2.83
N SER A 132 4.38 11.70 -2.20
CA SER A 132 4.48 10.42 -2.91
C SER A 132 3.13 9.93 -3.44
N GLU A 133 2.04 10.19 -2.74
CA GLU A 133 0.68 9.86 -3.19
C GLU A 133 0.28 10.73 -4.38
N GLU A 134 0.62 12.02 -4.36
CA GLU A 134 0.43 12.93 -5.49
C GLU A 134 1.24 12.48 -6.72
N ASP A 135 2.51 12.10 -6.54
CA ASP A 135 3.35 11.54 -7.60
C ASP A 135 2.75 10.26 -8.16
N CYS A 136 2.33 9.32 -7.31
CA CYS A 136 1.67 8.09 -7.72
C CYS A 136 0.40 8.38 -8.53
N GLN A 137 -0.40 9.35 -8.10
CA GLN A 137 -1.62 9.73 -8.79
C GLN A 137 -1.30 10.36 -10.16
N ARG A 138 -0.28 11.22 -10.25
CA ARG A 138 0.18 11.78 -11.54
C ARG A 138 0.63 10.68 -12.50
N MET A 139 1.46 9.75 -12.04
CA MET A 139 1.93 8.62 -12.86
C MET A 139 0.77 7.73 -13.34
N ARG A 140 -0.26 7.51 -12.50
CA ARG A 140 -1.47 6.77 -12.92
C ARG A 140 -2.20 7.48 -14.06
N HIS A 141 -2.39 8.80 -13.97
CA HIS A 141 -3.01 9.57 -15.05
C HIS A 141 -2.18 9.53 -16.34
N GLU A 142 -0.86 9.60 -16.25
CA GLU A 142 0.03 9.47 -17.41
C GLU A 142 -0.09 8.08 -18.05
N VAL A 143 -0.09 7.01 -17.26
CA VAL A 143 -0.29 5.64 -17.76
C VAL A 143 -1.66 5.48 -18.43
N GLU A 144 -2.71 6.04 -17.84
CA GLU A 144 -4.05 6.04 -18.43
C GLU A 144 -4.11 6.86 -19.73
N GLY A 145 -3.40 7.99 -19.79
CA GLY A 145 -3.21 8.80 -20.99
C GLY A 145 -2.55 8.02 -22.11
N LEU A 146 -1.38 7.43 -21.84
CA LEU A 146 -0.64 6.62 -22.80
C LEU A 146 -1.43 5.40 -23.26
N ARG A 147 -2.18 4.74 -22.36
CA ARG A 147 -3.06 3.63 -22.75
C ARG A 147 -4.15 4.07 -23.73
N ARG A 148 -4.74 5.25 -23.53
CA ARG A 148 -5.71 5.82 -24.45
C ARG A 148 -5.09 6.17 -25.81
N GLU A 149 -3.89 6.75 -25.80
CA GLU A 149 -3.14 7.06 -27.03
C GLU A 149 -2.81 5.78 -27.82
N VAL A 150 -2.28 4.75 -27.16
CA VAL A 150 -2.00 3.46 -27.80
C VAL A 150 -3.27 2.85 -28.37
N ALA A 151 -4.39 2.88 -27.64
CA ALA A 151 -5.66 2.37 -28.14
C ALA A 151 -6.14 3.16 -29.39
N GLY A 152 -5.97 4.49 -29.39
CA GLY A 152 -6.27 5.34 -30.54
C GLY A 152 -5.42 4.99 -31.75
N LEU A 153 -4.09 4.90 -31.58
CA LEU A 153 -3.16 4.55 -32.67
C LEU A 153 -3.42 3.14 -33.23
N VAL A 154 -3.79 2.18 -32.40
CA VAL A 154 -4.17 0.84 -32.86
C VAL A 154 -5.46 0.89 -33.68
N ALA A 155 -6.44 1.70 -33.28
CA ALA A 155 -7.67 1.88 -34.05
C ALA A 155 -7.39 2.57 -35.39
N GLU A 156 -6.54 3.59 -35.44
CA GLU A 156 -6.12 4.26 -36.67
C GLU A 156 -5.35 3.31 -37.62
N LEU A 157 -4.41 2.53 -37.10
CA LEU A 157 -3.71 1.50 -37.88
C LEU A 157 -4.68 0.48 -38.47
N GLN A 158 -5.68 0.06 -37.70
CA GLN A 158 -6.69 -0.87 -38.19
C GLN A 158 -7.58 -0.22 -39.25
N HIS A 159 -7.94 1.04 -39.07
CA HIS A 159 -8.69 1.81 -40.07
C HIS A 159 -7.93 1.88 -41.40
N HIS A 160 -6.65 2.27 -41.38
CA HIS A 160 -5.83 2.32 -42.59
C HIS A 160 -5.63 0.95 -43.25
N ARG A 161 -5.52 -0.13 -42.47
CA ARG A 161 -5.48 -1.49 -43.03
C ARG A 161 -6.78 -1.85 -43.74
N ASN A 162 -7.92 -1.46 -43.18
CA ASN A 162 -9.22 -1.69 -43.81
C ASN A 162 -9.35 -0.86 -45.10
N GLU A 163 -8.89 0.39 -45.12
CA GLU A 163 -8.84 1.21 -46.33
C GLU A 163 -7.93 0.58 -47.41
N GLN A 164 -6.76 0.08 -47.02
CA GLN A 164 -5.85 -0.63 -47.93
C GLN A 164 -6.48 -1.91 -48.48
N ALA A 165 -7.21 -2.68 -47.67
CA ALA A 165 -7.94 -3.85 -48.15
C ALA A 165 -9.04 -3.47 -49.14
N ALA A 166 -9.87 -2.47 -48.82
CA ALA A 166 -10.92 -1.99 -49.71
C ALA A 166 -10.37 -1.47 -51.04
N THR A 167 -9.27 -0.70 -51.02
CA THR A 167 -8.60 -0.24 -52.25
C THR A 167 -8.05 -1.41 -53.06
N ALA A 168 -7.40 -2.39 -52.43
CA ALA A 168 -6.93 -3.59 -53.12
C ALA A 168 -8.09 -4.38 -53.78
N GLU A 169 -9.24 -4.49 -53.11
CA GLU A 169 -10.45 -5.09 -53.67
C GLU A 169 -10.96 -4.30 -54.90
N THR A 170 -10.97 -2.97 -54.84
CA THR A 170 -11.35 -2.16 -56.01
C THR A 170 -10.39 -2.35 -57.19
N PHE A 171 -9.08 -2.42 -56.94
CA PHE A 171 -8.09 -2.70 -57.99
C PHE A 171 -8.27 -4.10 -58.57
N ALA A 172 -8.52 -5.10 -57.74
CA ALA A 172 -8.81 -6.46 -58.20
C ALA A 172 -10.07 -6.51 -59.09
N ALA A 173 -11.12 -5.76 -58.74
CA ALA A 173 -12.33 -5.66 -59.55
C ALA A 173 -12.06 -4.99 -60.91
N VAL A 174 -11.31 -3.88 -60.95
CA VAL A 174 -10.94 -3.19 -62.20
C VAL A 174 -10.07 -4.10 -63.08
N LEU A 175 -9.09 -4.79 -62.51
CA LEU A 175 -8.26 -5.76 -63.24
C LEU A 175 -9.10 -6.91 -63.79
N GLY A 176 -10.09 -7.39 -63.04
CA GLY A 176 -11.08 -8.36 -63.51
C GLY A 176 -11.84 -7.86 -64.75
N GLN A 177 -12.35 -6.63 -64.71
CA GLN A 177 -13.04 -6.01 -65.85
C GLN A 177 -12.13 -5.85 -67.07
N LEU A 178 -10.87 -5.45 -66.88
CA LEU A 178 -9.90 -5.35 -67.97
C LEU A 178 -9.58 -6.71 -68.59
N SER A 179 -9.49 -7.76 -67.77
CA SER A 179 -9.32 -9.14 -68.24
C SER A 179 -10.53 -9.61 -69.07
N ASP A 180 -11.74 -9.30 -68.63
CA ASP A 180 -12.97 -9.65 -69.36
C ASP A 180 -13.05 -8.94 -70.73
N LEU A 181 -12.48 -7.74 -70.86
CA LEU A 181 -12.38 -7.02 -72.13
C LEU A 181 -11.37 -7.63 -73.13
N GLN A 182 -10.42 -8.45 -72.66
CA GLN A 182 -9.40 -9.03 -73.53
C GLN A 182 -9.99 -9.96 -74.61
N LYS A 183 -11.00 -10.76 -74.25
CA LYS A 183 -11.67 -11.69 -75.18
C LYS A 183 -12.38 -10.98 -76.33
N PRO A 184 -13.32 -10.04 -76.10
CA PRO A 184 -13.98 -9.34 -77.19
C PRO A 184 -13.00 -8.54 -78.04
N LEU A 185 -11.96 -7.94 -77.47
CA LEU A 185 -10.95 -7.19 -78.22
C LEU A 185 -10.14 -8.09 -79.15
N THR A 186 -9.78 -9.28 -78.68
CA THR A 186 -9.10 -10.32 -79.50
C THR A 186 -10.01 -10.82 -80.63
N GLU A 187 -11.30 -11.01 -80.37
CA GLU A 187 -12.28 -11.41 -81.39
C GLU A 187 -12.49 -10.32 -82.45
N VAL A 188 -12.58 -9.05 -82.05
CA VAL A 188 -12.65 -7.91 -82.99
C VAL A 188 -11.38 -7.86 -83.84
N HIS A 189 -10.20 -8.03 -83.24
CA HIS A 189 -8.94 -8.09 -83.97
C HIS A 189 -8.91 -9.22 -84.99
N ARG A 190 -9.33 -10.43 -84.60
CA ARG A 190 -9.43 -11.59 -85.51
C ARG A 190 -10.37 -11.34 -86.68
N ARG A 191 -11.54 -10.73 -86.43
CA ARG A 191 -12.52 -10.38 -87.49
C ARG A 191 -11.95 -9.37 -88.47
N LEU A 192 -11.29 -8.32 -87.96
CA LEU A 192 -10.64 -7.32 -88.81
C LEU A 192 -9.55 -7.95 -89.70
N GLN A 193 -8.71 -8.83 -89.15
CA GLN A 193 -7.72 -9.58 -89.93
C GLN A 193 -8.37 -10.45 -91.01
N ALA A 194 -9.46 -11.15 -90.69
CA ALA A 194 -10.18 -11.98 -91.66
C ALA A 194 -10.78 -11.15 -92.82
N THR A 195 -11.26 -9.93 -92.55
CA THR A 195 -11.75 -9.02 -93.60
C THR A 195 -10.64 -8.34 -94.41
N HIS A 196 -9.42 -8.25 -93.85
CA HIS A 196 -8.27 -7.62 -94.51
C HIS A 196 -7.34 -8.62 -95.22
N ALA A 197 -7.55 -9.93 -95.03
CA ALA A 197 -6.82 -10.97 -95.74
C ALA A 197 -7.21 -10.92 -97.24
N PRO A 198 -6.29 -10.59 -98.16
CA PRO A 198 -6.61 -10.56 -99.58
C PRO A 198 -6.89 -12.00 -100.05
N ALA A 199 -7.90 -12.16 -100.90
CA ALA A 199 -8.22 -13.44 -101.53
C ALA A 199 -7.07 -13.88 -102.45
N LEU A 200 -6.10 -14.63 -101.92
CA LEU A 200 -5.21 -15.45 -102.72
C LEU A 200 -5.94 -16.75 -103.06
N ASN A 201 -6.92 -16.65 -103.96
CA ASN A 201 -7.46 -17.81 -104.65
C ASN A 201 -6.82 -17.93 -106.03
N GLY A 202 -6.03 -18.99 -106.18
CA GLY A 202 -5.96 -19.84 -107.36
C GLY A 202 -5.93 -19.17 -108.72
N ALA A 203 -4.73 -19.00 -109.27
CA ALA A 203 -4.52 -19.18 -110.70
C ALA A 203 -3.10 -19.70 -110.89
N HIS A 204 -2.99 -20.95 -111.33
CA HIS A 204 -2.00 -21.51 -112.28
C HIS A 204 -1.94 -23.03 -112.09
N ALA A 205 -3.06 -23.68 -112.38
CA ALA A 205 -3.03 -25.02 -112.95
C ALA A 205 -3.34 -24.84 -114.44
N HIS A 206 -2.32 -24.80 -115.29
CA HIS A 206 -2.47 -25.09 -116.71
C HIS A 206 -1.12 -25.48 -117.32
N VAL A 207 -1.14 -26.71 -117.85
CA VAL A 207 -0.27 -27.36 -118.87
C VAL A 207 1.10 -27.83 -118.41
#